data_AF-B8Y0A8-F1
#
_entry.id   AF-B8Y0A8-F1
#
_cell.length_a   1.000
_cell.length_b   1.000
_cell.length_c   1.000
_cell.angle_alpha   90.00
_cell.angle_beta   90.00
_cell.angle_gamma   90.00
#
_symmetry.space_group_name_H-M   'P 1'
#
loop_
_entity.id
_entity.type
_entity.pdbx_description
1 polymer ?
#
loop_
_entity_poly.entity_id
_entity_poly.type
_entity_poly.pdbx_seq_one_letter_code
_entity_poly.pdbx_strand_id
1 'polypeptide(L)' 'MNMITFMITLSMMLSIILTLLNFWIAQMSPDAEKLSPYECGFDPLGSARLPFSIRFFLVAILFLL' A
#
# COMPACT_ATOMS: atom_id res chain seq x y z
N MET A 1 -12.16 25.26 -16.33
CA MET A 1 -11.46 24.06 -15.81
C MET A 1 -11.84 22.90 -16.72
N ASN A 2 -10.87 22.21 -17.32
CA ASN A 2 -11.18 21.11 -18.24
C ASN A 2 -11.76 19.92 -17.46
N MET A 3 -12.64 19.15 -18.11
CA MET A 3 -13.29 17.99 -17.48
C MET A 3 -12.26 17.02 -16.87
N ILE A 4 -11.15 16.79 -17.57
CA ILE A 4 -10.04 15.94 -17.10
C ILE A 4 -9.42 16.51 -15.82
N THR A 5 -9.09 17.81 -15.81
CA THR A 5 -8.50 18.45 -14.62
C THR A 5 -9.45 18.40 -13.43
N PHE A 6 -10.75 18.56 -13.66
CA PHE A 6 -11.77 18.44 -12.61
C PHE A 6 -11.80 17.02 -12.02
N MET A 7 -11.86 15.98 -12.86
CA MET A 7 -11.92 14.59 -12.39
C MET A 7 -10.69 14.20 -11.55
N ILE A 8 -9.49 14.58 -12.00
CA ILE A 8 -8.24 14.29 -11.27
C ILE A 8 -8.21 15.00 -9.92
N THR A 9 -8.57 16.29 -9.90
CA THR A 9 -8.58 17.06 -8.64
C THR A 9 -9.61 16.51 -7.65
N LEU A 10 -10.79 16.11 -8.14
CA LEU A 10 -11.84 15.54 -7.31
C LEU A 10 -11.42 14.19 -6.70
N SER A 11 -10.84 13.28 -7.50
CA SER A 11 -10.42 11.97 -7.00
C SER A 11 -9.30 12.08 -5.96
N MET A 12 -8.33 12.95 -6.20
CA MET A 12 -7.26 13.20 -5.21
C MET A 12 -7.82 13.79 -3.93
N MET A 13 -8.64 14.84 -4.02
CA MET A 13 -9.25 15.46 -2.85
C MET A 13 -10.07 14.48 -2.03
N LEU A 14 -10.90 13.65 -2.68
CA LEU A 14 -11.70 12.65 -2.00
C LEU A 14 -10.82 11.63 -1.25
N SER A 15 -9.75 11.14 -1.88
CA SER A 15 -8.83 10.18 -1.25
C SER A 15 -8.13 10.77 -0.01
N ILE A 16 -7.72 12.04 -0.09
CA ILE A 16 -7.07 12.75 1.03
C ILE A 16 -8.06 13.00 2.16
N ILE A 17 -9.27 13.45 1.85
CA ILE A 17 -10.31 13.69 2.86
C ILE A 17 -10.65 12.40 3.61
N LEU A 18 -10.86 11.29 2.89
CA LEU A 18 -11.22 10.02 3.53
C LEU A 18 -10.10 9.46 4.41
N THR A 19 -8.85 9.58 3.98
CA THR A 19 -7.69 9.15 4.78
C THR A 19 -7.51 10.02 6.02
N LEU A 20 -7.61 11.35 5.90
CA LEU A 20 -7.56 12.26 7.04
C LEU A 20 -8.69 12.02 8.05
N LEU A 21 -9.92 11.78 7.57
CA LEU A 21 -11.05 11.45 8.43
C LEU A 21 -10.82 10.14 9.19
N ASN A 22 -10.25 9.12 8.53
CA ASN A 22 -9.91 7.86 9.20
C ASN A 22 -8.90 8.09 10.32
N PHE A 23 -7.82 8.82 10.07
CA PHE A 23 -6.81 9.13 11.09
C PHE A 23 -7.35 9.96 12.24
N TRP A 24 -8.32 10.85 12.01
CA TRP A 24 -8.91 11.66 13.07
C TRP A 24 -9.91 10.85 13.93
N ILE A 25 -10.73 10.00 13.31
CA ILE A 25 -11.80 9.27 14.02
C ILE A 25 -11.26 7.99 14.69
N ALA A 26 -10.29 7.31 14.07
CA ALA A 26 -9.82 6.02 14.57
C ALA A 26 -9.02 6.17 15.88
N GLN A 27 -9.40 5.39 16.90
CA GLN A 27 -8.62 5.29 18.13
C GLN A 27 -7.36 4.45 17.89
N MET A 28 -6.21 5.12 17.87
CA MET A 28 -4.91 4.48 17.70
C MET A 28 -4.39 3.96 19.04
N SER A 29 -4.23 2.63 19.17
CA SER A 29 -3.61 1.97 20.34
C SER A 29 -2.43 1.09 19.89
N PRO A 30 -1.28 1.71 19.54
CA PRO A 30 -0.12 0.99 19.05
C PRO A 30 0.46 0.10 20.14
N ASP A 31 0.84 -1.11 19.77
CA ASP A 31 1.52 -2.09 20.63
C ASP A 31 2.59 -2.78 19.80
N ALA A 32 3.66 -3.28 20.42
CA ALA A 32 4.80 -3.86 19.69
C ALA A 32 4.35 -5.06 18.83
N GLU A 33 3.49 -5.92 19.38
CA GLU A 33 2.91 -7.08 18.69
C GLU A 33 1.90 -6.69 17.60
N LYS A 34 1.22 -5.53 17.71
CA LYS A 34 0.30 -5.04 16.65
C LYS A 34 1.07 -4.41 15.49
N LEU A 35 2.27 -3.91 15.77
CA LEU A 35 3.15 -3.27 14.80
C LEU A 35 4.15 -4.25 14.18
N SER A 36 4.24 -5.48 14.68
CA SER A 36 5.12 -6.52 14.13
C SER A 36 4.58 -7.05 12.80
N PRO A 37 5.46 -7.52 11.88
CA PRO A 37 5.03 -8.12 10.62
C PRO A 37 4.16 -9.36 10.84
N TYR A 38 3.10 -9.49 10.05
CA TYR A 38 2.25 -10.68 10.09
C TYR A 38 2.91 -11.87 9.39
N GLU A 39 3.31 -12.89 10.16
CA GLU A 39 3.76 -14.19 9.65
C GLU A 39 2.91 -15.33 10.24
N CYS A 40 1.59 -15.26 10.03
CA CYS A 40 0.63 -16.27 10.49
C CYS A 40 0.67 -16.55 12.01
N GLY A 41 1.05 -15.56 12.82
CA GLY A 41 1.21 -15.68 14.28
C GLY A 41 2.59 -16.15 14.75
N PHE A 42 3.55 -16.28 13.82
CA PHE A 42 4.96 -16.55 14.13
C PHE A 42 5.80 -15.30 13.98
N ASP A 43 6.98 -15.31 14.62
CA ASP A 43 8.01 -14.31 14.38
C ASP A 43 8.63 -14.51 13.00
N PRO A 44 8.89 -13.42 12.26
CA PRO A 44 9.44 -13.54 10.93
C PRO A 44 10.85 -14.13 10.95
N LEU A 45 11.08 -15.15 10.12
CA LEU A 45 12.39 -15.81 10.00
C LEU A 45 13.47 -14.88 9.42
N GLY A 46 13.07 -13.77 8.79
CA GLY A 46 13.97 -12.79 8.20
C GLY A 46 13.21 -11.58 7.65
N SER A 47 13.91 -10.76 6.87
CA SER A 47 13.28 -9.60 6.23
C SER A 47 12.44 -10.01 5.02
N ALA A 48 11.25 -9.42 4.87
CA ALA A 48 10.47 -9.50 3.62
C ALA A 48 11.17 -8.85 2.40
N ARG A 49 12.32 -8.20 2.59
CA ARG A 49 13.11 -7.53 1.53
C ARG A 49 14.21 -8.40 0.92
N LEU A 50 14.18 -9.71 1.17
CA LEU A 50 15.10 -10.66 0.55
C LEU A 50 14.75 -10.82 -0.94
N PRO A 51 15.74 -11.10 -1.81
CA PRO A 51 15.49 -11.33 -3.23
C PRO A 51 14.57 -12.55 -3.41
N PHE A 52 13.52 -12.38 -4.21
CA PHE A 52 12.57 -13.42 -4.55
C PHE A 52 12.63 -13.76 -6.05
N SER A 53 12.53 -15.04 -6.38
CA SER A 53 12.55 -15.51 -7.77
C SER A 53 11.22 -15.23 -8.47
N ILE A 54 11.21 -14.26 -9.40
CA ILE A 54 10.03 -13.96 -10.23
C ILE A 54 9.95 -15.01 -11.35
N ARG A 55 8.99 -15.94 -11.25
CA ARG A 55 8.83 -17.04 -12.22
C ARG A 55 8.44 -16.57 -13.63
N PHE A 56 7.82 -15.40 -13.75
CA PHE A 56 7.29 -14.86 -15.02
C PHE A 56 8.08 -13.65 -15.55
N PHE A 57 9.39 -13.55 -15.24
CA PHE A 57 10.17 -12.37 -15.64
C PHE A 57 10.23 -12.17 -17.17
N LEU A 58 10.16 -13.25 -17.96
CA LEU A 58 10.13 -13.19 -19.42
C LEU A 58 8.86 -12.48 -19.95
N VAL A 59 7.72 -12.64 -19.26
CA VAL A 59 6.48 -11.92 -19.60
C VAL A 59 6.64 -10.41 -19.40
N ALA A 60 7.32 -9.99 -18.33
CA ALA A 60 7.58 -8.58 -18.06
C ALA A 60 8.50 -7.95 -19.12
N ILE A 61 9.52 -8.68 -19.59
CA ILE A 61 10.40 -8.21 -20.67
C ILE A 61 9.62 -8.07 -21.98
N LEU A 62 8.78 -9.04 -22.33
CA LEU A 62 7.96 -8.99 -23.54
C LEU A 62 6.91 -7.87 -23.51
N PHE A 63 6.37 -7.53 -22.33
CA PHE A 63 5.44 -6.39 -22.19
C PHE A 63 6.12 -5.03 -22.42
N LEU A 64 7.42 -4.94 -22.13
CA LEU A 64 8.18 -3.70 -22.25
C LEU A 64 8.61 -3.39 -23.69
N LEU A 65 8.82 -4.43 -24.51
CA LEU A 65 9.18 -4.34 -25.93
C LEU A 65 7.98 -3.95 -26.80
#